data_AF-A0A158C587-F1
#
_entry.id   AF-A0A158C587-F1
#
_cell.length_a   1.000
_cell.length_b   1.000
_cell.length_c   1.000
_cell.angle_alpha   90.00
_cell.angle_beta   90.00
_cell.angle_gamma   90.00
#
_symmetry.space_group_name_H-M   'P 1'
#
loop_
_entity.id
_entity.type
_entity.pdbx_description
1 polymer ?
#
loop_
_entity_poly.entity_id
_entity_poly.type
_entity_poly.pdbx_seq_one_letter_code
_entity_poly.pdbx_strand_id
1 'polypeptide(L)'
;MNRREFLSIAGAFAGCTSDIGEAFASVPPSLPSMYTLVLVDLDGGNDALNTVVPIADARYRTLRPRLALSRDRVLPLDARTALHPSLSPLMSTWRAGELAIVQGVGYEAPNRSHYRSRQIWDTASHADEYRVDDWLAHVRDVNAGSFVASCDAAARFIAARDLAQRMDVIRLTLHGFDTHEYQAARHAALLAQLAQGLASLRARSIASGAWGRTLVMTRSEFGRSARENDAGGTEHGAAAAHFVMGGNVRGGLFGAPPRLDQMDAQGGLPVEVDFRRLYATVLDACSQRDAISIRGERLEPLPILRALV
;
A
#
# COMPACT_ATOMS: atom_id res chain seq x y z
N MET A 1 39.98 25.77 -48.95
CA MET A 1 39.31 24.47 -48.69
C MET A 1 38.29 24.22 -49.79
N ASN A 2 38.27 22.99 -50.32
CA ASN A 2 38.03 22.66 -51.73
C ASN A 2 36.58 22.30 -52.11
N ARG A 3 36.22 22.60 -53.37
CA ARG A 3 34.97 22.29 -54.08
C ARG A 3 34.90 20.84 -54.64
N ARG A 4 35.21 19.79 -53.86
CA ARG A 4 35.38 18.45 -54.49
C ARG A 4 34.88 17.17 -53.82
N GLU A 5 34.17 17.19 -52.69
CA GLU A 5 33.62 15.93 -52.13
C GLU A 5 32.26 16.13 -51.44
N PHE A 6 31.21 16.48 -52.19
CA PHE A 6 29.85 16.39 -51.64
C PHE A 6 28.77 15.87 -52.61
N LEU A 7 29.11 15.37 -53.80
CA LEU A 7 28.12 14.75 -54.69
C LEU A 7 28.73 13.60 -55.50
N SER A 8 28.50 12.37 -55.04
CA SER A 8 28.44 11.13 -55.80
C SER A 8 27.82 10.12 -54.83
N ILE A 9 26.53 9.79 -54.91
CA ILE A 9 25.97 8.92 -55.93
C ILE A 9 24.47 9.22 -56.05
N ALA A 10 24.06 9.61 -57.25
CA ALA A 10 22.70 9.39 -57.74
C ALA A 10 22.73 8.08 -58.55
N GLY A 11 21.95 7.10 -58.13
CA GLY A 11 21.64 5.90 -58.90
C GLY A 11 20.13 5.83 -59.06
N ALA A 12 19.66 6.14 -60.28
CA ALA A 12 18.25 6.16 -60.64
C ALA A 12 17.67 4.74 -60.75
N PHE A 13 16.51 4.52 -60.13
CA PHE A 13 15.48 3.63 -60.66
C PHE A 13 14.12 4.33 -60.49
N ALA A 14 13.53 4.71 -61.62
CA ALA A 14 12.12 5.03 -61.73
C ALA A 14 11.38 3.73 -62.12
N GLY A 15 10.31 3.38 -61.41
CA GLY A 15 9.44 2.26 -61.80
C GLY A 15 8.42 1.83 -60.74
N CYS A 16 7.20 2.32 -60.90
CA CYS A 16 5.91 1.74 -60.51
C CYS A 16 5.66 1.23 -59.06
N THR A 17 4.82 2.01 -58.36
CA THR A 17 3.68 1.57 -57.53
C THR A 17 3.88 0.41 -56.54
N SER A 18 3.98 0.74 -55.27
CA SER A 18 3.05 0.24 -54.23
C SER A 18 3.36 0.95 -52.91
N ASP A 19 2.31 1.34 -52.21
CA ASP A 19 2.36 1.78 -50.82
C ASP A 19 3.13 0.74 -49.99
N ILE A 20 4.31 1.12 -49.52
CA ILE A 20 4.95 0.45 -48.38
C ILE A 20 5.22 1.55 -47.39
N GLY A 21 4.17 1.96 -46.68
CA GLY A 21 4.36 2.57 -45.37
C GLY A 21 5.15 1.57 -44.55
N GLU A 22 6.42 1.88 -44.27
CA GLU A 22 7.14 1.26 -43.17
C GLU A 22 6.38 1.65 -41.90
N ALA A 23 5.40 0.83 -41.56
CA ALA A 23 4.92 0.70 -40.21
C ALA A 23 6.11 0.21 -39.40
N PHE A 24 6.92 1.15 -38.91
CA PHE A 24 7.56 0.97 -37.62
C PHE A 24 6.41 0.76 -36.65
N ALA A 25 6.01 -0.50 -36.50
CA ALA A 25 5.39 -0.94 -35.28
C ALA A 25 6.40 -0.61 -34.19
N SER A 26 6.25 0.56 -33.57
CA SER A 26 6.74 0.76 -32.22
C SER A 26 6.04 -0.33 -31.42
N VAL A 27 6.72 -1.46 -31.27
CA VAL A 27 6.41 -2.40 -30.20
C VAL A 27 6.52 -1.53 -28.96
N PRO A 28 5.41 -1.17 -28.28
CA PRO A 28 5.52 -0.44 -27.04
C PRO A 28 6.44 -1.28 -26.15
N PRO A 29 7.38 -0.66 -25.40
CA PRO A 29 8.25 -1.43 -24.51
C PRO A 29 7.35 -2.34 -23.70
N SER A 30 7.51 -3.65 -23.89
CA SER A 30 6.72 -4.64 -23.16
C SER A 30 7.11 -4.48 -21.70
N LEU A 31 6.22 -3.82 -20.95
CA LEU A 31 6.32 -3.63 -19.52
C LEU A 31 6.65 -4.98 -18.88
N PRO A 32 7.58 -5.08 -17.93
CA PRO A 32 7.69 -6.30 -17.14
C PRO A 32 6.38 -6.46 -16.38
N SER A 33 5.48 -7.26 -16.96
CA SER A 33 4.06 -7.35 -16.64
C SER A 33 3.80 -8.24 -15.42
N MET A 34 4.66 -8.19 -14.39
CA MET A 34 4.53 -9.04 -13.21
C MET A 34 5.05 -8.33 -11.98
N TYR A 35 4.14 -7.93 -11.10
CA TYR A 35 4.48 -7.58 -9.73
C TYR A 35 4.20 -8.77 -8.81
N THR A 36 5.06 -9.01 -7.83
CA THR A 36 4.69 -9.82 -6.66
C THR A 36 4.02 -8.91 -5.64
N LEU A 37 2.81 -9.26 -5.20
CA LEU A 37 2.13 -8.55 -4.12
C LEU A 37 2.49 -9.18 -2.79
N VAL A 38 3.07 -8.41 -1.88
CA VAL A 38 3.20 -8.78 -0.47
C VAL A 38 2.08 -8.08 0.30
N LEU A 39 1.06 -8.86 0.68
CA LEU A 39 -0.06 -8.39 1.48
C LEU A 39 0.27 -8.57 2.97
N VAL A 40 0.27 -7.49 3.73
CA VAL A 40 0.63 -7.49 5.16
C VAL A 40 -0.60 -7.18 6.01
N ASP A 41 -1.14 -8.20 6.67
CA ASP A 41 -2.28 -8.07 7.56
C ASP A 41 -1.86 -7.58 8.95
N LEU A 42 -2.39 -6.43 9.33
CA LEU A 42 -2.31 -5.84 10.67
C LEU A 42 -3.57 -6.26 11.43
N ASP A 43 -3.52 -7.47 11.99
CA ASP A 43 -4.64 -8.17 12.60
C ASP A 43 -4.96 -7.59 14.00
N GLY A 44 -6.19 -7.11 14.15
CA GLY A 44 -6.71 -6.46 15.36
C GLY A 44 -7.13 -5.00 15.20
N GLY A 45 -7.02 -4.37 14.03
CA GLY A 45 -7.44 -2.98 13.81
C GLY A 45 -6.39 -1.95 14.21
N ASN A 46 -5.62 -1.46 13.22
CA ASN A 46 -4.49 -0.57 13.43
C ASN A 46 -4.93 0.86 13.75
N ASP A 47 -4.33 1.45 14.78
CA ASP A 47 -4.60 2.83 15.15
C ASP A 47 -3.99 3.83 14.17
N ALA A 48 -4.85 4.46 13.35
CA ALA A 48 -4.44 5.45 12.36
C ALA A 48 -3.76 6.66 13.02
N LEU A 49 -4.27 7.14 14.15
CA LEU A 49 -3.84 8.41 14.75
C LEU A 49 -2.51 8.32 15.50
N ASN A 50 -2.10 7.11 15.88
CA ASN A 50 -0.77 6.84 16.40
C ASN A 50 0.13 6.11 15.38
N THR A 51 -0.34 5.79 14.18
CA THR A 51 0.52 5.35 13.06
C THR A 51 0.95 6.56 12.22
N VAL A 52 -0.03 7.36 11.80
CA VAL A 52 0.11 8.60 11.03
C VAL A 52 -0.52 9.73 11.84
N VAL A 53 0.32 10.48 12.52
CA VAL A 53 -0.02 11.40 13.60
C VAL A 53 -0.42 12.78 13.03
N PRO A 54 -1.64 13.27 13.28
CA PRO A 54 -2.10 14.59 12.82
C PRO A 54 -1.58 15.70 13.76
N ILE A 55 -0.28 15.97 13.71
CA ILE A 55 0.42 16.88 14.65
C ILE A 55 -0.03 18.35 14.62
N ALA A 56 -0.75 18.76 13.57
CA ALA A 56 -1.35 20.10 13.48
C ALA A 56 -2.74 20.20 14.11
N ASP A 57 -3.43 19.09 14.38
CA ASP A 57 -4.78 19.10 14.92
C ASP A 57 -4.74 19.10 16.46
N ALA A 58 -5.20 20.19 17.08
CA ALA A 58 -5.21 20.32 18.55
C ALA A 58 -6.09 19.25 19.22
N ARG A 59 -7.15 18.79 18.55
CA ARG A 59 -8.09 17.79 19.10
C ARG A 59 -7.43 16.45 19.31
N TYR A 60 -6.37 16.13 18.56
CA TYR A 60 -5.62 14.90 18.76
C TYR A 60 -5.20 14.74 20.23
N ARG A 61 -4.68 15.80 20.86
CA ARG A 61 -4.27 15.76 22.27
C ARG A 61 -5.45 15.72 23.23
N THR A 62 -6.53 16.44 22.93
CA THR A 62 -7.75 16.43 23.74
C THR A 62 -8.43 15.07 23.72
N LEU A 63 -8.41 14.37 22.59
CA LEU A 63 -9.00 13.05 22.40
C LEU A 63 -8.11 11.92 22.91
N ARG A 64 -6.80 12.14 22.99
CA ARG A 64 -5.79 11.16 23.40
C ARG A 64 -4.91 11.65 24.57
N PRO A 65 -5.45 11.96 25.77
CA PRO A 65 -4.66 12.46 26.89
C PRO A 65 -3.41 11.62 27.25
N ARG A 66 -3.47 10.30 27.12
CA ARG A 66 -2.35 9.38 27.39
C ARG A 66 -1.66 8.87 26.14
N LEU A 67 -2.40 8.73 25.04
CA LEU A 67 -1.86 8.16 23.79
C LEU A 67 -1.22 9.21 22.88
N ALA A 68 -1.52 10.50 23.03
CA ALA A 68 -1.02 11.52 22.10
C ALA A 68 0.51 11.65 22.12
N LEU A 69 1.11 11.64 20.94
CA LEU A 69 2.54 11.90 20.78
C LEU A 69 2.86 13.40 20.76
N SER A 70 4.00 13.76 21.34
CA SER A 70 4.53 15.12 21.31
C SER A 70 5.30 15.37 20.00
N ARG A 71 5.35 16.63 19.53
CA ARG A 71 5.94 17.00 18.22
C ARG A 71 7.44 16.67 18.12
N ASP A 72 8.13 16.59 19.24
CA ASP A 72 9.54 16.22 19.38
C ASP A 72 9.78 14.70 19.36
N ARG A 73 8.73 13.89 19.52
CA ARG A 73 8.80 12.42 19.59
C ARG A 73 8.18 11.73 18.38
N VAL A 74 8.09 12.42 17.25
CA VAL A 74 7.51 11.90 15.99
C VAL A 74 8.47 12.12 14.82
N LEU A 75 8.17 11.50 13.68
CA LEU A 75 8.95 11.62 12.45
C LEU A 75 8.17 12.48 11.44
N PRO A 76 8.48 13.78 11.29
CA PRO A 76 7.70 14.66 10.42
C PRO A 76 7.71 14.18 8.97
N LEU A 77 6.53 14.16 8.35
CA LEU A 77 6.36 13.93 6.90
C LEU A 77 6.14 15.26 6.18
N ASP A 78 5.35 16.15 6.79
CA ASP A 78 5.12 17.53 6.37
C ASP A 78 4.83 18.42 7.60
N ALA A 79 4.33 19.63 7.38
CA ALA A 79 3.99 20.58 8.45
C ALA A 79 2.81 20.14 9.35
N ARG A 80 2.00 19.18 8.90
CA ARG A 80 0.72 18.78 9.53
C ARG A 80 0.70 17.34 10.01
N THR A 81 1.56 16.49 9.46
CA THR A 81 1.50 15.04 9.55
C THR A 81 2.88 14.47 9.86
N ALA A 82 2.92 13.46 10.74
CA ALA A 82 4.14 12.75 11.11
C ALA A 82 3.89 11.25 11.24
N LEU A 83 4.94 10.42 11.22
CA LEU A 83 4.87 9.02 11.59
C LEU A 83 5.21 8.80 13.06
N HIS A 84 4.71 7.70 13.61
CA HIS A 84 5.18 7.15 14.88
C HIS A 84 6.71 6.95 14.90
N PRO A 85 7.42 7.22 16.00
CA PRO A 85 8.89 7.07 16.07
C PRO A 85 9.39 5.64 15.78
N SER A 86 8.62 4.61 16.18
CA SER A 86 8.92 3.21 15.85
C SER A 86 8.98 2.91 14.35
N LEU A 87 8.43 3.78 13.50
CA LEU A 87 8.46 3.63 12.05
C LEU A 87 9.74 4.21 11.41
N SER A 88 10.72 4.63 12.21
CA SER A 88 11.99 5.20 11.72
C SER A 88 12.71 4.35 10.67
N PRO A 89 12.71 3.00 10.70
CA PRO A 89 13.30 2.19 9.62
C PRO A 89 12.70 2.48 8.23
N LEU A 90 11.43 2.90 8.16
CA LEU A 90 10.75 3.20 6.89
C LEU A 90 11.10 4.57 6.31
N MET A 91 11.76 5.45 7.07
CA MET A 91 12.11 6.79 6.60
C MET A 91 13.06 6.77 5.41
N SER A 92 13.87 5.72 5.25
CA SER A 92 14.70 5.52 4.06
C SER A 92 13.84 5.32 2.79
N THR A 93 12.76 4.54 2.90
CA THR A 93 11.80 4.28 1.82
C THR A 93 10.96 5.51 1.51
N TRP A 94 10.53 6.23 2.54
CA TRP A 94 9.85 7.53 2.41
C TRP A 94 10.70 8.54 1.63
N ARG A 95 11.96 8.74 2.04
CA ARG A 95 12.88 9.69 1.38
C ARG A 95 13.24 9.29 -0.05
N ALA A 96 13.22 7.99 -0.35
CA ALA A 96 13.39 7.49 -1.73
C ALA A 96 12.16 7.74 -2.62
N GLY A 97 11.04 8.22 -2.06
CA GLY A 97 9.80 8.42 -2.80
C GLY A 97 9.15 7.09 -3.21
N GLU A 98 9.37 6.02 -2.43
CA GLU A 98 8.92 4.65 -2.69
C GLU A 98 7.90 4.16 -1.64
N LEU A 99 7.46 5.02 -0.73
CA LEU A 99 6.42 4.74 0.27
C LEU A 99 5.25 5.72 0.11
N ALA A 100 4.11 5.20 -0.28
CA ALA A 100 2.82 5.88 -0.24
C ALA A 100 2.07 5.53 1.05
N ILE A 101 1.50 6.53 1.68
CA ILE A 101 0.67 6.39 2.88
C ILE A 101 -0.72 6.86 2.50
N VAL A 102 -1.69 5.95 2.54
CA VAL A 102 -3.10 6.23 2.22
C VAL A 102 -3.87 6.32 3.53
N GLN A 103 -4.44 7.49 3.80
CA GLN A 103 -5.17 7.78 5.04
C GLN A 103 -6.68 7.63 4.82
N GLY A 104 -7.41 7.36 5.91
CA GLY A 104 -8.86 7.32 5.91
C GLY A 104 -9.44 6.13 5.16
N VAL A 105 -8.70 5.01 5.10
CA VAL A 105 -9.11 3.83 4.35
C VAL A 105 -10.04 2.96 5.20
N GLY A 106 -11.16 2.54 4.62
CA GLY A 106 -12.09 1.63 5.26
C GLY A 106 -13.25 1.29 4.33
N TYR A 107 -14.39 0.94 4.92
CA TYR A 107 -15.65 0.71 4.21
C TYR A 107 -16.81 1.29 5.02
N GLU A 108 -17.91 1.60 4.34
CA GLU A 108 -19.10 2.16 4.99
C GLU A 108 -19.78 1.14 5.91
N ALA A 109 -20.45 1.63 6.97
CA ALA A 109 -21.17 0.81 7.94
C ALA A 109 -20.35 -0.37 8.53
N PRO A 110 -19.20 -0.10 9.18
CA PRO A 110 -18.39 -1.16 9.77
C PRO A 110 -19.15 -1.94 10.84
N ASN A 111 -19.26 -3.25 10.65
CA ASN A 111 -19.91 -4.17 11.59
C ASN A 111 -19.09 -4.44 12.87
N ARG A 112 -17.83 -3.95 12.93
CA ARG A 112 -16.90 -4.04 14.07
C ARG A 112 -16.59 -5.46 14.57
N SER A 113 -16.96 -6.50 13.82
CA SER A 113 -16.60 -7.89 14.08
C SER A 113 -15.32 -8.21 13.32
N HIS A 114 -14.28 -8.67 14.01
CA HIS A 114 -13.03 -9.09 13.36
C HIS A 114 -13.28 -10.14 12.26
N TYR A 115 -14.12 -11.14 12.57
CA TYR A 115 -14.44 -12.20 11.61
C TYR A 115 -15.08 -11.64 10.34
N ARG A 116 -16.13 -10.82 10.50
CA ARG A 116 -16.86 -10.30 9.36
C ARG A 116 -16.05 -9.25 8.60
N SER A 117 -15.28 -8.42 9.30
CA SER A 117 -14.43 -7.39 8.69
C SER A 117 -13.31 -8.04 7.86
N ARG A 118 -12.67 -9.10 8.37
CA ARG A 118 -11.74 -9.91 7.56
C ARG A 118 -12.40 -10.49 6.33
N GLN A 119 -13.61 -11.06 6.43
CA GLN A 119 -14.33 -11.55 5.26
C GLN A 119 -14.59 -10.46 4.21
N ILE A 120 -15.00 -9.26 4.63
CA ILE A 120 -15.21 -8.12 3.70
C ILE A 120 -13.92 -7.82 2.94
N TRP A 121 -12.80 -7.69 3.64
CA TRP A 121 -11.52 -7.43 3.01
C TRP A 121 -11.00 -8.60 2.17
N ASP A 122 -11.16 -9.84 2.63
CA ASP A 122 -10.73 -11.05 1.91
C ASP A 122 -11.54 -11.29 0.64
N THR A 123 -12.81 -10.86 0.61
CA THR A 123 -13.71 -11.07 -0.54
C THR A 123 -13.89 -9.82 -1.41
N ALA A 124 -13.37 -8.67 -0.96
CA ALA A 124 -13.61 -7.34 -1.54
C ALA A 124 -15.10 -7.00 -1.68
N SER A 125 -15.94 -7.48 -0.76
CA SER A 125 -17.39 -7.29 -0.78
C SER A 125 -17.81 -5.95 -0.16
N HIS A 126 -19.08 -5.58 -0.33
CA HIS A 126 -19.70 -4.57 0.53
C HIS A 126 -19.97 -5.12 1.93
N ALA A 127 -20.29 -4.23 2.87
CA ALA A 127 -20.52 -4.57 4.28
C ALA A 127 -21.78 -5.43 4.50
N ASP A 128 -22.79 -5.25 3.66
CA ASP A 128 -24.07 -5.97 3.64
C ASP A 128 -24.03 -7.27 2.83
N GLU A 129 -22.93 -7.54 2.11
CA GLU A 129 -22.77 -8.75 1.30
C GLU A 129 -21.97 -9.86 2.00
N TYR A 130 -22.61 -10.97 2.32
CA TYR A 130 -21.95 -12.12 2.96
C TYR A 130 -21.41 -13.09 1.91
N ARG A 131 -20.07 -13.14 1.81
CA ARG A 131 -19.35 -13.92 0.80
C ARG A 131 -18.25 -14.78 1.44
N VAL A 132 -17.89 -15.85 0.74
CA VAL A 132 -16.81 -16.78 1.13
C VAL A 132 -15.85 -17.10 -0.01
N ASP A 133 -16.10 -16.57 -1.21
CA ASP A 133 -15.26 -16.75 -2.38
C ASP A 133 -14.11 -15.73 -2.41
N ASP A 134 -12.88 -16.24 -2.43
CA ASP A 134 -11.67 -15.41 -2.54
C ASP A 134 -11.60 -14.79 -3.95
N TRP A 135 -11.13 -13.55 -4.01
CA TRP A 135 -10.88 -12.85 -5.29
C TRP A 135 -9.38 -12.81 -5.63
N LEU A 136 -8.50 -13.14 -4.67
CA LEU A 136 -7.07 -13.27 -4.89
C LEU A 136 -6.72 -14.72 -5.25
N ALA A 137 -6.17 -14.91 -6.45
CA ALA A 137 -5.63 -16.21 -6.85
C ALA A 137 -4.20 -16.39 -6.31
N HIS A 138 -3.79 -17.64 -6.09
CA HIS A 138 -2.39 -18.02 -5.79
C HIS A 138 -1.79 -17.34 -4.55
N VAL A 139 -2.58 -17.21 -3.47
CA VAL A 139 -2.09 -16.71 -2.18
C VAL A 139 -1.19 -17.74 -1.49
N ARG A 140 -0.01 -17.30 -1.07
CA ARG A 140 0.94 -18.05 -0.23
C ARG A 140 1.07 -17.37 1.13
N ASP A 141 0.57 -18.02 2.16
CA ASP A 141 0.83 -17.64 3.54
C ASP A 141 2.27 -17.95 3.95
N VAL A 142 2.93 -16.98 4.59
CA VAL A 142 4.30 -17.15 5.09
C VAL A 142 4.36 -16.80 6.57
N ASN A 143 4.71 -17.80 7.37
CA ASN A 143 4.98 -17.66 8.80
C ASN A 143 6.31 -18.34 9.14
N ALA A 144 7.29 -17.55 9.59
CA ALA A 144 8.62 -18.02 9.96
C ALA A 144 8.96 -17.68 11.43
N GLY A 145 7.97 -17.73 12.33
CA GLY A 145 8.14 -17.59 13.78
C GLY A 145 8.13 -16.15 14.30
N SER A 146 8.72 -15.20 13.57
CA SER A 146 8.56 -13.76 13.83
C SER A 146 8.20 -13.00 12.55
N PHE A 147 7.56 -11.84 12.68
CA PHE A 147 7.17 -11.04 11.51
C PHE A 147 8.37 -10.64 10.63
N VAL A 148 9.50 -10.29 11.25
CA VAL A 148 10.75 -9.97 10.53
C VAL A 148 11.27 -11.20 9.78
N ALA A 149 11.26 -12.38 10.41
CA ALA A 149 11.66 -13.62 9.74
C ALA A 149 10.72 -13.99 8.59
N SER A 150 9.42 -13.72 8.72
CA SER A 150 8.42 -13.92 7.65
C SER A 150 8.68 -12.97 6.47
N CYS A 151 9.03 -11.71 6.73
CA CYS A 151 9.47 -10.76 5.70
C CYS A 151 10.74 -11.24 4.98
N ASP A 152 11.72 -11.76 5.72
CA ASP A 152 12.95 -12.33 5.15
C ASP A 152 12.68 -13.58 4.28
N ALA A 153 11.74 -14.43 4.70
CA ALA A 153 11.29 -15.57 3.93
C ALA A 153 10.55 -15.13 2.65
N ALA A 154 9.67 -14.12 2.74
CA ALA A 154 9.00 -13.53 1.58
C ALA A 154 10.02 -12.99 0.55
N ALA A 155 11.04 -12.25 1.00
CA ALA A 155 12.10 -11.75 0.12
C ALA A 155 12.82 -12.89 -0.63
N ARG A 156 13.09 -14.02 0.05
CA ARG A 156 13.69 -15.21 -0.59
C ARG A 156 12.76 -15.84 -1.63
N PHE A 157 11.46 -15.94 -1.34
CA PHE A 157 10.50 -16.43 -2.33
C PHE A 157 10.41 -15.52 -3.56
N ILE A 158 10.40 -14.20 -3.35
CA ILE A 158 10.40 -13.22 -4.44
C ILE A 158 11.65 -13.33 -5.31
N ALA A 159 12.82 -13.55 -4.68
CA ALA A 159 14.10 -13.71 -5.36
C ALA A 159 14.21 -15.03 -6.13
N ALA A 160 13.63 -16.12 -5.60
CA ALA A 160 13.70 -17.45 -6.19
C ALA A 160 12.70 -17.69 -7.33
N ARG A 161 11.69 -16.84 -7.49
CA ARG A 161 10.63 -17.04 -8.49
C ARG A 161 11.13 -16.81 -9.92
N ASP A 162 10.79 -17.77 -10.77
CA ASP A 162 10.87 -17.67 -12.22
C ASP A 162 9.79 -16.69 -12.73
N LEU A 163 10.16 -15.88 -13.72
CA LEU A 163 9.36 -14.79 -14.30
C LEU A 163 8.14 -15.30 -15.11
N ALA A 164 7.90 -16.60 -15.13
CA ALA A 164 6.84 -17.25 -15.91
C ALA A 164 5.49 -17.40 -15.16
N GLN A 165 5.44 -17.20 -13.83
CA GLN A 165 4.20 -17.37 -13.05
C GLN A 165 3.46 -16.04 -12.86
N ARG A 166 2.22 -15.95 -13.37
CA ARG A 166 1.34 -14.79 -13.21
C ARG A 166 0.88 -14.68 -11.75
N MET A 167 1.13 -13.51 -11.15
CA MET A 167 0.61 -13.02 -9.87
C MET A 167 0.72 -14.00 -8.69
N ASP A 168 1.74 -13.79 -7.85
CA ASP A 168 1.80 -14.40 -6.54
C ASP A 168 1.51 -13.38 -5.46
N VAL A 169 0.52 -13.68 -4.63
CA VAL A 169 0.27 -12.93 -3.41
C VAL A 169 1.00 -13.65 -2.29
N ILE A 170 1.96 -12.99 -1.66
CA ILE A 170 2.57 -13.47 -0.42
C ILE A 170 1.84 -12.76 0.72
N ARG A 171 1.11 -13.52 1.53
CA ARG A 171 0.41 -12.99 2.71
C ARG A 171 1.26 -13.17 3.95
N LEU A 172 1.46 -12.07 4.66
CA LEU A 172 2.11 -11.99 5.96
C LEU A 172 1.10 -11.46 6.96
N THR A 173 1.15 -11.94 8.20
CA THR A 173 0.28 -11.44 9.27
C THR A 173 1.12 -10.99 10.46
N LEU A 174 0.84 -9.78 10.94
CA LEU A 174 1.32 -9.24 12.20
C LEU A 174 0.11 -9.10 13.13
N HIS A 175 0.03 -9.99 14.11
CA HIS A 175 -1.04 -10.03 15.09
C HIS A 175 -0.82 -9.05 16.24
N GLY A 176 -1.92 -8.69 16.92
CA GLY A 176 -1.88 -8.03 18.22
C GLY A 176 -2.27 -6.56 18.21
N PHE A 177 -2.77 -6.04 17.07
CA PHE A 177 -3.33 -4.69 16.99
C PHE A 177 -4.65 -4.56 17.75
N ASP A 178 -5.16 -5.64 18.37
CA ASP A 178 -6.37 -5.58 19.18
C ASP A 178 -6.17 -4.88 20.54
N THR A 179 -5.86 -3.58 20.52
CA THR A 179 -5.38 -2.81 21.69
C THR A 179 -6.48 -2.02 22.38
N HIS A 180 -7.31 -2.71 23.18
CA HIS A 180 -8.30 -2.08 24.06
C HIS A 180 -7.71 -1.53 25.37
N GLU A 181 -6.49 -1.94 25.70
CA GLU A 181 -5.75 -1.53 26.89
C GLU A 181 -4.23 -1.52 26.59
N TYR A 182 -3.45 -0.84 27.44
CA TYR A 182 -1.98 -0.77 27.34
C TYR A 182 -1.45 -0.41 25.94
N GLN A 183 -2.22 0.37 25.18
CA GLN A 183 -2.02 0.53 23.74
C GLN A 183 -0.69 1.20 23.42
N ALA A 184 -0.26 2.21 24.19
CA ALA A 184 0.96 2.97 23.88
C ALA A 184 2.19 2.07 23.68
N ALA A 185 2.47 1.17 24.64
CA ALA A 185 3.63 0.29 24.56
C ALA A 185 3.44 -0.82 23.52
N ARG A 186 2.25 -1.43 23.48
CA ARG A 186 1.95 -2.56 22.59
C ARG A 186 1.97 -2.13 21.12
N HIS A 187 1.28 -1.05 20.78
CA HIS A 187 1.24 -0.50 19.43
C HIS A 187 2.62 -0.05 18.97
N ALA A 188 3.40 0.63 19.83
CA ALA A 188 4.77 1.02 19.51
C ALA A 188 5.68 -0.17 19.18
N ALA A 189 5.53 -1.29 19.90
CA ALA A 189 6.28 -2.52 19.64
C ALA A 189 5.87 -3.19 18.32
N LEU A 190 4.56 -3.23 18.02
CA LEU A 190 4.05 -3.76 16.75
C LEU A 190 4.51 -2.91 15.55
N LEU A 191 4.46 -1.59 15.66
CA LEU A 191 4.96 -0.69 14.62
C LEU A 191 6.47 -0.85 14.42
N ALA A 192 7.24 -1.12 15.48
CA ALA A 192 8.68 -1.40 15.35
C ALA A 192 8.92 -2.73 14.60
N GLN A 193 8.17 -3.78 14.91
CA GLN A 193 8.25 -5.05 14.17
C GLN A 193 7.86 -4.88 12.70
N LEU A 194 6.76 -4.16 12.43
CA LEU A 194 6.31 -3.83 11.09
C LEU A 194 7.41 -3.11 10.31
N ALA A 195 7.94 -2.01 10.86
CA ALA A 195 8.94 -1.20 10.20
C ALA A 195 10.24 -1.98 9.94
N GLN A 196 10.71 -2.76 10.92
CA GLN A 196 11.92 -3.58 10.77
C GLN A 196 11.73 -4.67 9.71
N GLY A 197 10.59 -5.36 9.71
CA GLY A 197 10.28 -6.41 8.74
C GLY A 197 10.20 -5.85 7.32
N LEU A 198 9.45 -4.76 7.12
CA LEU A 198 9.31 -4.11 5.83
C LEU A 198 10.63 -3.51 5.30
N ALA A 199 11.45 -2.92 6.18
CA ALA A 199 12.77 -2.44 5.80
C ALA A 199 13.70 -3.59 5.36
N SER A 200 13.66 -4.74 6.06
CA SER A 200 14.42 -5.94 5.69
C SER A 200 13.96 -6.52 4.34
N LEU A 201 12.64 -6.63 4.14
CA LEU A 201 12.04 -7.06 2.88
C LEU A 201 12.51 -6.19 1.71
N ARG A 202 12.47 -4.86 1.87
CA ARG A 202 12.96 -3.91 0.86
C ARG A 202 14.45 -4.11 0.58
N ALA A 203 15.29 -4.11 1.61
CA ALA A 203 16.73 -4.23 1.46
C ALA A 203 17.13 -5.51 0.71
N ARG A 204 16.53 -6.65 1.08
CA ARG A 204 16.77 -7.94 0.42
C ARG A 204 16.23 -7.99 -1.01
N SER A 205 15.06 -7.39 -1.26
CA SER A 205 14.50 -7.31 -2.61
C SER A 205 15.32 -6.40 -3.53
N ILE A 206 15.95 -5.36 -3.00
CA ILE A 206 16.92 -4.53 -3.75
C ILE A 206 18.16 -5.37 -4.06
N ALA A 207 18.70 -6.07 -3.07
CA ALA A 207 19.90 -6.90 -3.25
C ALA A 207 19.71 -8.03 -4.28
N SER A 208 18.49 -8.56 -4.42
CA SER A 208 18.16 -9.57 -5.44
C SER A 208 17.70 -8.99 -6.78
N GLY A 209 17.65 -7.66 -6.93
CA GLY A 209 17.12 -7.00 -8.13
C GLY A 209 15.60 -7.10 -8.32
N ALA A 210 14.86 -7.61 -7.33
CA ALA A 210 13.43 -7.81 -7.42
C ALA A 210 12.58 -6.59 -7.00
N TRP A 211 13.16 -5.58 -6.34
CA TRP A 211 12.38 -4.45 -5.79
C TRP A 211 11.57 -3.67 -6.83
N GLY A 212 12.07 -3.55 -8.06
CA GLY A 212 11.37 -2.89 -9.17
C GLY A 212 10.06 -3.59 -9.58
N ARG A 213 9.87 -4.85 -9.17
CA ARG A 213 8.68 -5.68 -9.44
C ARG A 213 8.02 -6.19 -8.16
N THR A 214 8.29 -5.57 -7.01
CA THR A 214 7.65 -5.90 -5.73
C THR A 214 6.75 -4.77 -5.30
N LEU A 215 5.51 -5.11 -4.96
CA LEU A 215 4.58 -4.20 -4.31
C LEU A 215 4.24 -4.77 -2.94
N VAL A 216 4.36 -3.95 -1.91
CA VAL A 216 3.97 -4.29 -0.54
C VAL A 216 2.80 -3.41 -0.16
N MET A 217 1.75 -4.00 0.40
CA MET A 217 0.57 -3.28 0.87
C MET A 217 0.18 -3.78 2.26
N THR A 218 -0.01 -2.86 3.21
CA THR A 218 -0.61 -3.22 4.50
C THR A 218 -2.13 -3.22 4.40
N ARG A 219 -2.76 -4.07 5.21
CA ARG A 219 -4.20 -4.18 5.38
C ARG A 219 -4.53 -4.20 6.87
N SER A 220 -5.62 -3.58 7.24
CA SER A 220 -6.18 -3.67 8.58
C SER A 220 -7.69 -3.76 8.42
N GLU A 221 -8.29 -4.72 9.10
CA GLU A 221 -9.72 -5.03 9.00
C GLU A 221 -10.63 -3.83 9.33
N PHE A 222 -10.17 -2.93 10.20
CA PHE A 222 -10.78 -1.64 10.48
C PHE A 222 -9.77 -0.71 11.19
N GLY A 223 -10.19 0.53 11.45
CA GLY A 223 -9.42 1.49 12.24
C GLY A 223 -9.67 1.42 13.75
N ARG A 224 -9.13 2.41 14.47
CA ARG A 224 -9.43 2.65 15.89
C ARG A 224 -10.21 3.94 16.08
N SER A 225 -10.99 3.99 17.16
CA SER A 225 -11.68 5.20 17.59
C SER A 225 -10.68 6.34 17.86
N ALA A 226 -11.09 7.56 17.55
CA ALA A 226 -10.25 8.73 17.70
C ALA A 226 -10.05 9.15 19.16
N ARG A 227 -11.01 8.81 20.04
CA ARG A 227 -10.92 9.03 21.48
C ARG A 227 -10.32 7.80 22.18
N GLU A 228 -9.36 8.01 23.08
CA GLU A 228 -8.90 6.91 23.94
C GLU A 228 -9.97 6.53 24.97
N ASN A 229 -10.05 5.25 25.31
CA ASN A 229 -10.93 4.73 26.37
C ASN A 229 -10.27 4.86 27.74
N ASP A 230 -11.01 4.64 28.83
CA ASP A 230 -10.47 4.78 30.19
C ASP A 230 -9.38 3.75 30.54
N ALA A 231 -9.33 2.62 29.84
CA ALA A 231 -8.31 1.57 30.01
C ALA A 231 -6.96 1.88 29.34
N GLY A 232 -6.82 3.03 28.68
CA GLY A 232 -5.57 3.42 28.02
C GLY A 232 -5.35 2.70 26.68
N GLY A 233 -6.45 2.30 26.03
CA GLY A 233 -6.49 1.86 24.65
C GLY A 233 -7.56 2.60 23.85
N THR A 234 -8.07 1.96 22.80
CA THR A 234 -9.09 2.54 21.91
C THR A 234 -10.07 1.47 21.47
N GLU A 235 -11.32 1.86 21.26
CA GLU A 235 -12.37 1.00 20.71
C GLU A 235 -12.22 0.83 19.20
N HIS A 236 -12.99 -0.10 18.61
CA HIS A 236 -13.04 -0.31 17.16
C HIS A 236 -13.56 0.95 16.44
N GLY A 237 -12.86 1.35 15.38
CA GLY A 237 -13.22 2.47 14.51
C GLY A 237 -13.54 2.00 13.08
N ALA A 238 -13.66 2.95 12.15
CA ALA A 238 -13.99 2.66 10.75
C ALA A 238 -12.79 2.75 9.82
N ALA A 239 -11.94 3.77 10.00
CA ALA A 239 -10.89 4.11 9.04
C ALA A 239 -9.47 3.95 9.60
N ALA A 240 -8.60 3.31 8.84
CA ALA A 240 -7.18 3.09 9.14
C ALA A 240 -6.27 3.88 8.18
N ALA A 241 -4.96 3.83 8.44
CA ALA A 241 -3.92 4.27 7.50
C ALA A 241 -3.14 3.06 6.98
N HIS A 242 -2.85 3.05 5.69
CA HIS A 242 -2.22 1.93 5.00
C HIS A 242 -0.95 2.37 4.27
N PHE A 243 0.04 1.49 4.27
CA PHE A 243 1.30 1.69 3.58
C PHE A 243 1.30 0.89 2.29
N VAL A 244 1.72 1.54 1.21
CA VAL A 244 2.03 0.89 -0.06
C VAL A 244 3.47 1.25 -0.41
N MET A 245 4.34 0.27 -0.61
CA MET A 245 5.74 0.51 -0.97
C MET A 245 6.26 -0.44 -2.04
N GLY A 246 7.18 0.04 -2.87
CA GLY A 246 7.70 -0.71 -4.02
C GLY A 246 8.53 0.18 -4.94
N GLY A 247 9.33 -0.42 -5.82
CA GLY A 247 10.21 0.35 -6.73
C GLY A 247 9.45 1.28 -7.69
N ASN A 248 8.21 0.92 -8.05
CA ASN A 248 7.36 1.72 -8.94
C ASN A 248 6.27 2.51 -8.19
N VAL A 249 6.35 2.60 -6.86
CA VAL A 249 5.42 3.41 -6.07
C VAL A 249 5.78 4.89 -6.21
N ARG A 250 4.76 5.73 -6.36
CA ARG A 250 4.84 7.18 -6.21
C ARG A 250 4.60 7.51 -4.74
N GLY A 251 5.69 7.68 -3.99
CA GLY A 251 5.63 7.98 -2.57
C GLY A 251 4.96 9.32 -2.25
N GLY A 252 4.40 9.44 -1.04
CA GLY A 252 3.65 10.61 -0.60
C GLY A 252 2.50 10.29 0.35
N LEU A 253 1.80 11.34 0.79
CA LEU A 253 0.54 11.24 1.53
C LEU A 253 -0.63 11.27 0.54
N PHE A 254 -1.56 10.33 0.68
CA PHE A 254 -2.74 10.18 -0.15
C PHE A 254 -4.01 10.04 0.70
N GLY A 255 -5.15 10.35 0.11
CA GLY A 255 -6.41 10.51 0.85
C GLY A 255 -6.46 11.84 1.61
N ALA A 256 -7.51 12.04 2.40
CA ALA A 256 -7.65 13.21 3.24
C ALA A 256 -7.04 12.97 4.63
N PRO A 257 -6.48 14.01 5.29
CA PRO A 257 -6.15 13.95 6.71
C PRO A 257 -7.36 13.57 7.56
N PRO A 258 -7.17 12.89 8.72
CA PRO A 258 -8.29 12.47 9.55
C PRO A 258 -9.11 13.66 10.05
N ARG A 259 -10.45 13.61 9.86
CA ARG A 259 -11.38 14.66 10.30
C ARG A 259 -11.86 14.41 11.73
N LEU A 260 -11.12 14.89 12.72
CA LEU A 260 -11.43 14.69 14.15
C LEU A 260 -12.69 15.45 14.65
N ASP A 261 -13.40 16.18 13.78
CA ASP A 261 -14.64 16.96 14.05
C ASP A 261 -15.87 16.18 13.62
N GLN A 262 -15.68 15.21 12.75
CA GLN A 262 -16.75 14.51 12.05
C GLN A 262 -16.73 13.03 12.42
N MET A 263 -16.35 12.76 13.67
CA MET A 263 -16.38 11.42 14.22
C MET A 263 -17.83 10.95 14.33
N ASP A 264 -18.05 9.65 14.15
CA ASP A 264 -19.35 9.05 14.43
C ASP A 264 -19.68 9.09 15.95
N ALA A 265 -20.88 8.66 16.30
CA ALA A 265 -21.35 8.65 17.70
C ALA A 265 -20.50 7.78 18.64
N GLN A 266 -19.67 6.89 18.12
CA GLN A 266 -18.75 6.04 18.88
C GLN A 266 -17.28 6.48 18.74
N GLY A 267 -17.03 7.66 18.16
CA GLY A 267 -15.69 8.21 17.99
C GLY A 267 -14.92 7.64 16.80
N GLY A 268 -15.57 6.88 15.90
CA GLY A 268 -14.98 6.39 14.66
C GLY A 268 -14.70 7.52 13.69
N LEU A 269 -13.53 7.50 13.04
CA LEU A 269 -13.19 8.45 11.97
C LEU A 269 -14.00 8.16 10.71
N PRO A 270 -14.42 9.19 9.95
CA PRO A 270 -15.08 8.97 8.66
C PRO A 270 -14.13 8.24 7.69
N VAL A 271 -14.72 7.37 6.86
CA VAL A 271 -14.02 6.73 5.75
C VAL A 271 -13.95 7.71 4.59
N GLU A 272 -12.74 7.96 4.10
CA GLU A 272 -12.45 8.87 2.98
C GLU A 272 -12.06 8.10 1.72
N VAL A 273 -11.49 6.91 1.90
CA VAL A 273 -11.04 6.04 0.82
C VAL A 273 -11.66 4.67 1.03
N ASP A 274 -12.50 4.24 0.09
CA ASP A 274 -12.93 2.85 0.04
C ASP A 274 -11.72 1.94 -0.16
N PHE A 275 -11.56 0.94 0.71
CA PHE A 275 -10.44 0.00 0.67
C PHE A 275 -10.31 -0.72 -0.66
N ARG A 276 -11.42 -0.97 -1.36
CA ARG A 276 -11.42 -1.63 -2.66
C ARG A 276 -10.66 -0.81 -3.70
N ARG A 277 -10.48 0.50 -3.50
CA ARG A 277 -9.58 1.31 -4.34
C ARG A 277 -8.11 0.96 -4.19
N LEU A 278 -7.65 0.51 -3.01
CA LEU A 278 -6.30 -0.05 -2.86
C LEU A 278 -6.16 -1.32 -3.70
N TYR A 279 -7.18 -2.17 -3.67
CA TYR A 279 -7.23 -3.40 -4.46
C TYR A 279 -7.23 -3.13 -5.96
N ALA A 280 -8.04 -2.16 -6.42
CA ALA A 280 -8.05 -1.74 -7.82
C ALA A 280 -6.67 -1.22 -8.24
N THR A 281 -5.98 -0.52 -7.35
CA THR A 281 -4.63 -0.02 -7.59
C THR A 281 -3.60 -1.12 -7.74
N VAL A 282 -3.56 -2.09 -6.81
CA VAL A 282 -2.59 -3.19 -6.91
C VAL A 282 -2.90 -4.09 -8.11
N LEU A 283 -4.17 -4.31 -8.44
CA LEU A 283 -4.58 -5.08 -9.62
C LEU A 283 -4.20 -4.39 -10.92
N ASP A 284 -4.39 -3.07 -11.02
CA ASP A 284 -3.99 -2.26 -12.18
C ASP A 284 -2.48 -2.40 -12.43
N ALA A 285 -1.66 -2.35 -11.37
CA ALA A 285 -0.22 -2.58 -11.46
C ALA A 285 0.11 -3.95 -12.07
N CYS A 286 -0.60 -5.00 -11.67
CA CYS A 286 -0.19 -6.38 -11.88
C CYS A 286 -0.53 -7.00 -13.24
N SER A 287 -1.05 -6.20 -14.18
CA SER A 287 -1.25 -6.50 -15.60
C SER A 287 -2.59 -7.13 -16.00
N GLN A 288 -3.46 -6.24 -16.46
CA GLN A 288 -4.40 -6.41 -17.58
C GLN A 288 -5.50 -7.49 -17.47
N ARG A 289 -6.53 -7.18 -16.71
CA ARG A 289 -7.91 -7.55 -17.05
C ARG A 289 -8.75 -6.26 -17.08
N ASP A 290 -10.03 -6.38 -17.43
CA ASP A 290 -11.12 -5.52 -16.91
C ASP A 290 -11.18 -5.53 -15.35
N ALA A 291 -10.05 -5.66 -14.64
CA ALA A 291 -9.87 -5.72 -13.19
C ALA A 291 -9.96 -4.34 -12.51
N ILE A 292 -10.20 -3.28 -13.28
CA ILE A 292 -10.78 -2.04 -12.72
C ILE A 292 -12.17 -2.37 -12.14
N SER A 293 -12.80 -3.44 -12.63
CA SER A 293 -14.01 -4.02 -12.07
C SER A 293 -13.69 -4.95 -10.89
N ILE A 294 -13.84 -4.46 -9.67
CA ILE A 294 -13.89 -5.33 -8.48
C ILE A 294 -15.36 -5.71 -8.31
N ARG A 295 -15.65 -7.01 -8.46
CA ARG A 295 -17.02 -7.55 -8.30
C ARG A 295 -18.06 -6.89 -9.22
N GLY A 296 -17.68 -6.46 -10.42
CA GLY A 296 -18.59 -5.80 -11.35
C GLY A 296 -18.55 -4.26 -11.27
N GLU A 297 -17.93 -3.70 -10.24
CA GLU A 297 -17.86 -2.25 -10.03
C GLU A 297 -16.53 -1.67 -10.48
N ARG A 298 -16.59 -0.69 -11.39
CA ARG A 298 -15.41 0.05 -11.82
C ARG A 298 -14.97 1.02 -10.73
N LEU A 299 -13.83 0.75 -10.10
CA LEU A 299 -13.23 1.60 -9.08
C LEU A 299 -11.99 2.30 -9.62
N GLU A 300 -11.95 3.63 -9.50
CA GLU A 300 -10.80 4.43 -9.93
C GLU A 300 -9.58 4.15 -9.03
N PRO A 301 -8.46 3.63 -9.60
CA PRO A 301 -7.23 3.41 -8.88
C PRO A 301 -6.73 4.67 -8.18
N LEU A 302 -5.99 4.48 -7.09
CA LEU A 302 -5.30 5.57 -6.42
C LEU A 302 -4.07 5.94 -7.25
N PRO A 303 -3.73 7.23 -7.37
CA PRO A 303 -2.58 7.66 -8.15
C PRO A 303 -1.29 7.49 -7.34
N ILE A 304 -1.00 6.27 -6.88
CA ILE A 304 0.16 5.93 -6.02
C ILE A 304 1.19 5.09 -6.75
N LEU A 305 0.97 4.79 -8.04
CA LEU A 305 1.93 4.13 -8.91
C LEU A 305 2.51 5.16 -9.89
N ARG A 306 3.79 5.02 -10.20
CA ARG A 306 4.42 5.82 -11.25
C ARG A 306 3.87 5.35 -12.60
N ALA A 307 3.59 6.30 -13.49
CA ALA A 307 3.28 5.96 -14.87
C ALA A 307 4.45 5.14 -15.43
N LEU A 308 4.13 4.04 -16.10
CA LEU A 308 5.12 3.23 -16.76
C LEU A 308 5.60 4.04 -17.98
N VAL A 309 6.86 4.48 -17.94
CA VAL A 309 7.54 5.20 -19.04
C VAL A 309 8.01 4.20 -20.08
#